data_AF-A0A7J9N963-F1
#
_entry.id   AF-A0A7J9N963-F1
#
_cell.length_a   1.000
_cell.length_b   1.000
_cell.length_c   1.000
_cell.angle_alpha   90.00
_cell.angle_beta   90.00
_cell.angle_gamma   90.00
#
_symmetry.space_group_name_H-M   'P 1'
#
loop_
_entity.id
_entity.type
_entity.pdbx_description
1 polymer ?
#
loop_
_entity_poly.entity_id
_entity_poly.type
_entity_poly.pdbx_seq_one_letter_code
_entity_poly.pdbx_strand_id
1 'polypeptide(L)'
;MKRLAVGPIATPEYIEWWGRRINDNISGPSQGDSQPTQKHPQVVPLEFEIIKQDFKRKNAELEKKIEQIEEGNMNLRQDMYVQKLEIEKLRKGNNKAEEDFDTLKTDYKRLRCSMKAAGLGKLQSSGIKKFKRKRSSIEIVIL
;
A
#
# COMPACT_ATOMS: atom_id res chain seq x y z
N MET A 1 -21.01 -31.98 -10.58
CA MET A 1 -19.90 -31.47 -9.75
C MET A 1 -18.63 -32.18 -10.17
N LYS A 2 -17.60 -31.44 -10.61
CA LYS A 2 -16.32 -32.01 -11.04
C LYS A 2 -15.51 -32.35 -9.79
N ARG A 3 -15.08 -33.60 -9.64
CA ARG A 3 -14.24 -34.05 -8.52
C ARG A 3 -12.82 -33.50 -8.73
N LEU A 4 -12.37 -32.62 -7.84
CA LEU A 4 -10.95 -32.26 -7.75
C LEU A 4 -10.22 -33.44 -7.11
N ALA A 5 -9.36 -34.10 -7.88
CA ALA A 5 -8.47 -35.11 -7.34
C ALA A 5 -7.41 -34.39 -6.48
N VAL A 6 -7.64 -34.38 -5.16
CA VAL A 6 -6.63 -33.99 -4.19
C VAL A 6 -5.60 -35.12 -4.18
N GLY A 7 -4.45 -34.88 -4.83
CA GLY A 7 -3.32 -35.78 -4.75
C GLY A 7 -2.85 -35.96 -3.30
N PRO A 8 -2.13 -37.05 -2.99
CA PRO A 8 -1.59 -37.25 -1.64
C PRO A 8 -0.78 -36.04 -1.19
N ILE A 9 -1.11 -35.48 -0.03
CA ILE A 9 -0.40 -34.34 0.60
C ILE A 9 1.03 -34.72 1.02
N ALA A 10 1.39 -35.99 0.95
CA ALA A 10 2.76 -36.45 1.13
C ALA A 10 3.52 -36.34 -0.20
N THR A 11 4.50 -35.45 -0.24
CA THR A 11 5.46 -35.37 -1.35
C THR A 11 6.16 -36.72 -1.52
N PRO A 12 6.42 -37.19 -2.76
CA PRO A 12 7.07 -38.48 -3.01
C PRO A 12 8.38 -38.65 -2.24
N GLU A 13 9.10 -37.55 -2.02
CA GLU A 13 10.34 -37.50 -1.26
C GLU A 13 10.13 -37.88 0.22
N TYR A 14 8.99 -37.53 0.83
CA TYR A 14 8.67 -37.93 2.21
C TYR A 14 8.43 -39.45 2.33
N ILE A 15 7.79 -40.05 1.31
CA ILE A 15 7.50 -41.48 1.26
C ILE A 15 8.79 -42.29 1.06
N GLU A 16 9.67 -41.84 0.16
CA GLU A 16 11.01 -42.46 -0.03
C GLU A 16 11.88 -42.33 1.23
N TRP A 17 11.88 -41.15 1.86
CA TRP A 17 12.61 -40.90 3.09
C TRP A 17 12.12 -41.80 4.23
N TRP A 18 10.80 -42.02 4.34
CA TRP A 18 10.22 -42.91 5.34
C TRP A 18 10.52 -44.39 5.05
N GLY A 19 10.45 -44.80 3.78
CA GLY A 19 10.77 -46.17 3.35
C GLY A 19 12.22 -46.57 3.61
N ARG A 20 13.18 -45.65 3.44
CA ARG A 20 14.61 -45.91 3.76
C ARG A 20 14.84 -46.20 5.24
N ARG A 21 14.18 -45.47 6.16
CA ARG A 21 14.41 -45.63 7.61
C ARG A 21 13.78 -46.88 8.24
N ILE A 22 12.76 -47.47 7.60
CA ILE A 22 12.13 -48.71 8.10
C ILE A 22 13.09 -49.90 7.94
N ASN A 23 13.96 -49.89 6.92
CA ASN A 23 14.86 -50.99 6.63
C ASN A 23 16.15 -50.99 7.47
N ASP A 24 16.47 -49.87 8.12
CA ASP A 24 17.74 -49.67 8.84
C ASP A 24 17.71 -50.12 10.31
N ASN A 25 16.56 -50.53 10.87
CA ASN A 25 16.40 -50.75 12.33
C ASN A 25 16.00 -52.17 12.77
N ILE A 26 16.11 -53.21 11.93
CA ILE A 26 15.92 -54.59 12.39
C ILE A 26 17.05 -55.49 11.87
N SER A 27 18.18 -55.46 12.56
CA SER A 27 19.04 -56.63 12.60
C SER A 27 18.28 -57.72 13.35
N GLY A 28 17.89 -58.79 12.66
CA GLY A 28 17.19 -59.92 13.27
C GLY A 28 17.98 -60.48 14.48
N PRO A 29 17.30 -60.94 15.55
CA PRO A 29 17.99 -61.46 16.71
C PRO A 29 18.62 -62.81 16.36
N SER A 30 19.96 -62.86 16.26
CA SER A 30 20.64 -64.16 16.34
C SER A 30 20.49 -64.66 17.78
N GLN A 31 19.73 -65.74 17.92
CA GLN A 31 19.51 -66.47 19.16
C GLN A 31 20.86 -66.86 19.79
N GLY A 32 21.19 -66.23 20.92
CA GLY A 32 22.42 -66.47 21.66
C GLY A 32 22.50 -65.57 22.89
N ASP A 33 21.94 -66.07 24.00
CA ASP A 33 22.21 -65.72 25.39
C ASP A 33 22.90 -64.38 25.68
N SER A 34 22.11 -63.33 25.81
CA SER A 34 22.41 -62.21 26.71
C SER A 34 21.12 -61.46 26.95
N GLN A 35 20.70 -61.35 28.20
CA GLN A 35 19.66 -60.42 28.63
C GLN A 35 19.91 -59.04 27.96
N PRO A 36 19.02 -58.54 27.09
CA PRO A 36 19.08 -57.15 26.74
C PRO A 36 18.42 -56.42 27.92
N THR A 37 19.24 -55.93 28.85
CA THR A 37 18.79 -54.85 29.74
C THR A 37 18.15 -53.80 28.84
N GLN A 38 16.82 -53.72 28.90
CA GLN A 38 15.98 -52.77 28.21
C GLN A 38 16.28 -51.37 28.76
N LYS A 39 17.45 -50.85 28.41
CA LYS A 39 17.84 -49.46 28.59
C LYS A 39 17.68 -48.78 27.23
N HIS A 40 16.47 -48.81 26.68
CA HIS A 40 16.10 -47.77 25.73
C HIS A 40 16.06 -46.47 26.54
N PRO A 41 16.90 -45.48 26.23
CA PRO A 41 17.05 -44.33 27.09
C PRO A 41 15.75 -43.52 27.05
N GLN A 42 15.16 -43.30 28.22
CA GLN A 42 14.13 -42.29 28.52
C GLN A 42 14.58 -40.84 28.22
N VAL A 43 15.63 -40.65 27.43
CA VAL A 43 16.24 -39.35 27.07
C VAL A 43 15.65 -38.80 25.76
N VAL A 44 15.16 -39.67 24.87
CA VAL A 44 14.46 -39.29 23.61
C VAL A 44 13.16 -38.46 23.81
N PRO A 45 12.40 -38.58 24.91
CA PRO A 45 11.24 -37.73 25.18
C PRO A 45 11.55 -36.24 25.41
N LEU A 46 12.75 -35.89 25.90
CA LEU A 46 13.03 -34.52 26.37
C LEU A 46 13.29 -33.56 25.20
N GLU A 47 14.07 -33.98 24.22
CA GLU A 47 14.37 -33.15 23.03
C GLU A 47 13.11 -32.88 22.20
N PHE A 48 12.23 -33.88 22.07
CA PHE A 48 10.98 -33.73 21.35
C PHE A 48 10.01 -32.77 22.05
N GLU A 49 9.93 -32.82 23.39
CA GLU A 49 9.09 -31.90 24.17
C GLU A 49 9.59 -30.45 24.06
N ILE A 50 10.92 -30.25 24.04
CA ILE A 50 11.54 -28.93 23.81
C ILE A 50 11.21 -28.41 22.41
N ILE A 51 11.39 -29.23 21.36
CA ILE A 51 11.07 -28.85 19.97
C ILE A 51 9.59 -28.48 19.83
N LYS A 52 8.70 -29.24 20.48
CA LYS A 52 7.26 -28.98 20.47
C LYS A 52 6.91 -27.66 21.15
N GLN A 53 7.53 -27.33 22.28
CA GLN A 53 7.34 -26.03 22.94
C GLN A 53 7.87 -24.88 22.09
N ASP A 54 9.03 -25.04 21.46
CA ASP A 54 9.62 -24.05 20.57
C ASP A 54 8.73 -23.77 19.35
N PHE A 55 8.15 -24.83 18.77
CA PHE A 55 7.20 -24.71 17.67
C PHE A 55 5.95 -23.92 18.09
N LYS A 56 5.38 -24.22 19.27
CA LYS A 56 4.25 -23.46 19.81
C LYS A 56 4.60 -21.98 20.00
N ARG A 57 5.78 -21.67 20.55
CA ARG A 57 6.24 -20.29 20.74
C ARG A 57 6.37 -19.56 19.40
N LYS A 58 6.96 -20.20 18.40
CA LYS A 58 7.11 -19.63 17.05
C LYS A 58 5.77 -19.40 16.36
N ASN A 59 4.81 -20.33 16.50
CA ASN A 59 3.46 -20.12 15.98
C ASN A 59 2.76 -18.93 16.62
N ALA A 60 2.81 -18.79 17.95
CA ALA A 60 2.21 -17.64 18.63
C ALA A 60 2.84 -16.31 18.19
N GLU A 61 4.17 -16.29 17.97
CA GLU A 61 4.87 -15.12 17.43
C GLU A 61 4.40 -14.78 16.00
N LEU A 62 4.18 -15.80 15.16
CA LEU A 62 3.69 -15.63 13.80
C LEU A 62 2.23 -15.15 13.76
N GLU A 63 1.35 -15.70 14.60
CA GLU A 63 -0.05 -15.26 14.72
C GLU A 63 -0.11 -13.77 15.08
N LYS A 64 0.71 -13.33 16.05
CA LYS A 64 0.78 -11.92 16.43
C LYS A 64 1.28 -11.03 15.28
N LYS A 65 2.25 -11.49 14.48
CA LYS A 65 2.72 -10.75 13.30
C LYS A 65 1.64 -10.67 12.20
N ILE A 66 0.89 -11.75 12.00
CA ILE A 66 -0.24 -11.79 11.06
C ILE A 66 -1.29 -10.76 11.48
N GLU A 67 -1.69 -10.76 12.76
CA GLU A 67 -2.67 -9.81 13.29
C GLU A 67 -2.23 -8.35 13.10
N GLN A 68 -0.96 -8.03 13.38
CA GLN A 68 -0.41 -6.69 13.16
C GLN A 68 -0.44 -6.29 11.67
N ILE A 69 -0.15 -7.22 10.76
CA ILE A 69 -0.19 -6.98 9.32
C ILE A 69 -1.63 -6.77 8.85
N GLU A 70 -2.58 -7.57 9.34
CA GLU A 70 -4.00 -7.45 9.01
C GLU A 70 -4.57 -6.11 9.48
N GLU A 71 -4.27 -5.70 10.72
CA GLU A 71 -4.64 -4.38 11.24
C GLU A 71 -4.04 -3.24 10.40
N GLY A 72 -2.74 -3.32 10.09
CA GLY A 72 -2.06 -2.35 9.24
C GLY A 72 -2.68 -2.25 7.84
N ASN A 73 -3.02 -3.39 7.23
CA ASN A 73 -3.68 -3.43 5.92
C ASN A 73 -5.10 -2.83 5.95
N MET A 74 -5.85 -3.07 7.03
CA MET A 74 -7.18 -2.47 7.22
C MET A 74 -7.11 -0.95 7.33
N ASN A 75 -6.13 -0.41 8.07
CA ASN A 75 -5.90 1.02 8.19
C ASN A 75 -5.51 1.64 6.83
N LEU A 76 -4.53 1.05 6.13
CA LEU A 76 -4.12 1.52 4.79
C LEU A 76 -5.28 1.50 3.79
N ARG A 77 -6.16 0.48 3.87
CA ARG A 77 -7.35 0.40 3.02
C ARG A 77 -8.31 1.55 3.30
N GLN A 78 -8.51 1.93 4.57
CA GLN A 78 -9.34 3.08 4.93
C GLN A 78 -8.73 4.39 4.40
N ASP A 79 -7.43 4.61 4.61
CA ASP A 79 -6.72 5.80 4.11
C ASP A 79 -6.84 5.94 2.59
N MET A 80 -6.72 4.83 1.86
CA MET A 80 -6.90 4.80 0.41
C MET A 80 -8.32 5.25 0.01
N TYR A 81 -9.37 4.84 0.72
CA TYR A 81 -10.73 5.31 0.44
C TYR A 81 -10.90 6.80 0.73
N VAL A 82 -10.33 7.30 1.82
CA VAL A 82 -10.34 8.74 2.15
C VAL A 82 -9.65 9.55 1.05
N GLN A 83 -8.43 9.18 0.66
CA GLN A 83 -7.69 9.85 -0.40
C GLN A 83 -8.44 9.83 -1.73
N LYS A 84 -9.07 8.70 -2.09
CA LYS A 84 -9.88 8.58 -3.30
C LYS A 84 -11.04 9.59 -3.30
N LEU A 85 -11.74 9.75 -2.17
CA LEU A 85 -12.84 10.70 -2.03
C LEU A 85 -12.36 12.15 -2.11
N GLU A 86 -11.22 12.47 -1.50
CA GLU A 86 -10.61 13.80 -1.59
C GLU A 86 -10.23 14.16 -3.03
N ILE A 87 -9.59 13.23 -3.75
CA ILE A 87 -9.23 13.40 -5.17
C ILE A 87 -10.49 13.65 -6.02
N GLU A 88 -11.57 12.92 -5.78
CA GLU A 88 -12.82 13.11 -6.52
C GLU A 88 -13.42 14.50 -6.26
N LYS A 89 -13.41 14.97 -5.01
CA LYS A 89 -13.88 16.32 -4.64
C LYS A 89 -13.04 17.41 -5.29
N LEU A 90 -11.71 17.26 -5.26
CA LEU A 90 -10.78 18.18 -5.91
C LEU A 90 -11.01 18.24 -7.43
N ARG A 91 -11.22 17.09 -8.08
CA ARG A 91 -11.51 17.03 -9.52
C ARG A 91 -12.78 17.80 -9.86
N LYS A 92 -13.86 17.62 -9.09
CA LYS A 92 -15.11 18.37 -9.31
C LYS A 92 -14.91 19.88 -9.16
N GLY A 93 -14.15 20.30 -8.13
CA GLY A 93 -13.80 21.71 -7.94
C GLY A 93 -12.98 22.28 -9.10
N ASN A 94 -11.98 21.54 -9.58
CA ASN A 94 -11.12 21.95 -10.70
C ASN A 94 -11.92 22.12 -11.99
N ASN A 95 -12.80 21.18 -12.32
CA ASN A 95 -13.63 21.25 -13.52
C ASN A 95 -14.51 22.52 -13.51
N LYS A 96 -15.12 22.84 -12.36
CA LYS A 96 -15.91 24.08 -12.22
C LYS A 96 -15.04 25.33 -12.39
N ALA A 97 -13.87 25.37 -11.75
CA ALA A 97 -12.96 26.50 -11.87
C ALA A 97 -12.47 26.70 -13.32
N GLU A 98 -12.30 25.61 -14.07
CA GLU A 98 -11.95 25.62 -15.49
C GLU A 98 -13.08 26.19 -16.35
N GLU A 99 -14.32 25.73 -16.13
CA GLU A 99 -15.52 26.28 -16.80
C GLU A 99 -15.70 27.79 -16.52
N ASP A 100 -15.53 28.20 -15.26
CA ASP A 100 -15.59 29.60 -14.84
C ASP A 100 -14.48 30.43 -15.53
N PHE A 101 -13.27 29.88 -15.64
CA PHE A 101 -12.14 30.54 -16.31
C PHE A 101 -12.36 30.70 -17.82
N ASP A 102 -12.88 29.68 -18.50
CA ASP A 102 -13.21 29.76 -19.92
C ASP A 102 -14.32 30.78 -20.19
N THR A 103 -15.33 30.83 -19.32
CA THR A 103 -16.37 31.87 -19.37
C THR A 103 -15.75 33.26 -19.24
N LEU A 104 -14.94 33.48 -18.20
CA LEU A 104 -14.26 34.76 -17.99
C LEU A 104 -13.36 35.15 -19.18
N LYS A 105 -12.66 34.18 -19.77
CA LYS A 105 -11.82 34.38 -20.95
C LYS A 105 -12.64 34.84 -22.16
N THR A 106 -13.84 34.29 -22.36
CA THR A 106 -14.76 34.75 -23.42
C THR A 106 -15.30 36.15 -23.14
N ASP A 107 -15.72 36.43 -21.91
CA ASP A 107 -16.22 37.74 -21.50
C ASP A 107 -15.15 38.83 -21.64
N TYR A 108 -13.92 38.54 -21.24
CA TYR A 108 -12.78 39.44 -21.43
C TYR A 108 -12.52 39.74 -22.91
N LYS A 109 -12.53 38.72 -23.77
CA LYS A 109 -12.39 38.91 -25.22
C LYS A 109 -13.49 39.81 -25.77
N ARG A 110 -14.74 39.59 -25.36
CA ARG A 110 -15.90 40.39 -25.76
C ARG A 110 -15.73 41.85 -25.32
N LEU A 111 -15.43 42.08 -24.04
CA LEU A 111 -15.20 43.41 -23.49
C LEU A 111 -14.09 44.14 -24.25
N ARG A 112 -12.96 43.47 -24.52
CA ARG A 112 -11.85 44.04 -25.30
C ARG A 112 -12.29 44.43 -26.71
N CYS A 113 -13.11 43.62 -27.38
CA CYS A 113 -13.68 43.94 -28.69
C CYS A 113 -14.61 45.15 -28.61
N SER A 114 -15.51 45.21 -27.63
CA SER A 114 -16.42 46.35 -27.41
C SER A 114 -15.66 47.66 -27.15
N MET A 115 -14.60 47.62 -26.34
CA MET A 115 -13.75 48.79 -26.07
C MET A 115 -13.02 49.29 -27.32
N LYS A 116 -12.61 48.38 -28.22
CA LYS A 116 -12.04 48.76 -29.52
C LYS A 116 -13.09 49.41 -30.42
N ALA A 117 -14.29 48.82 -30.50
CA ALA A 117 -15.39 49.34 -31.30
C ALA A 117 -15.84 50.74 -30.85
N ALA A 118 -15.90 50.98 -29.54
CA ALA A 118 -16.23 52.29 -28.97
C ALA A 118 -15.08 53.33 -29.05
N GLY A 119 -13.95 53.02 -29.70
CA GLY A 119 -12.80 53.93 -29.83
C GLY A 119 -12.00 54.17 -28.54
N LEU A 120 -12.34 53.49 -27.44
CA LEU A 120 -11.73 53.67 -26.12
C LEU A 120 -10.32 53.08 -25.99
N GLY A 121 -9.87 52.29 -26.96
CA GLY A 121 -8.53 51.69 -26.95
C GLY A 121 -7.37 52.69 -26.87
N LYS A 122 -7.53 53.92 -27.40
CA LYS A 122 -6.53 55.00 -27.33
C LYS A 122 -6.64 55.85 -26.04
N LEU A 123 -7.79 55.82 -25.37
CA LEU A 123 -8.06 56.58 -24.15
C LEU A 123 -7.48 55.90 -22.90
N GLN A 124 -7.42 54.56 -22.85
CA GLN A 124 -6.80 53.85 -21.72
C GLN A 124 -5.29 54.09 -21.60
N SER A 125 -4.54 54.00 -22.69
CA SER A 125 -3.08 54.20 -22.66
C SER A 125 -2.71 55.66 -22.37
N SER A 126 -3.46 56.62 -22.92
CA SER A 126 -3.26 58.04 -22.66
C SER A 126 -3.75 58.47 -21.27
N GLY A 127 -4.86 57.92 -20.78
CA GLY A 127 -5.41 58.15 -19.44
C GLY A 127 -4.50 57.62 -18.33
N ILE A 128 -4.00 56.38 -18.45
CA ILE A 128 -3.03 55.79 -17.50
C ILE A 128 -1.72 56.59 -17.50
N LYS A 129 -1.24 57.04 -18.67
CA LYS A 129 -0.02 57.86 -18.78
C LYS A 129 -0.21 59.26 -18.17
N LYS A 130 -1.39 59.88 -18.33
CA LYS A 130 -1.74 61.16 -17.70
C LYS A 130 -1.90 61.05 -16.18
N PHE A 131 -2.51 59.97 -15.69
CA PHE A 131 -2.63 59.71 -14.25
C PHE A 131 -1.26 59.50 -13.59
N LYS A 132 -0.38 58.69 -14.20
CA LYS A 132 1.01 58.51 -13.72
C LYS A 132 1.81 59.81 -13.72
N ARG A 133 1.70 60.64 -14.76
CA ARG A 133 2.34 61.97 -14.81
C ARG A 133 1.84 62.89 -13.70
N LYS A 134 0.52 62.99 -13.49
CA LYS A 134 -0.05 63.80 -12.40
C LYS A 134 0.43 63.34 -11.03
N ARG A 135 0.50 62.02 -10.78
CA ARG A 135 0.99 61.47 -9.52
C ARG A 135 2.45 61.83 -9.25
N SER A 136 3.31 61.68 -10.26
CA SER A 136 4.72 62.07 -10.18
C SER A 136 4.91 63.59 -10.02
N SER A 137 4.09 64.41 -10.67
CA SER A 137 4.11 65.88 -10.45
C SER A 137 3.67 66.29 -9.05
N ILE A 138 2.73 65.58 -8.43
CA ILE A 138 2.32 65.84 -7.04
C ILE A 138 3.42 65.43 -6.06
N GLU A 139 4.11 64.31 -6.30
CA GLU A 139 5.24 63.86 -5.46
C GLU A 139 6.46 64.80 -5.53
N ILE A 140 6.72 65.42 -6.69
CA ILE A 140 7.81 66.41 -6.84
C ILE A 140 7.49 67.75 -6.13
N VAL A 141 6.22 68.10 -5.97
CA VAL A 141 5.80 69.38 -5.34
C VAL A 141 5.80 69.29 -3.80
N ILE A 142 5.91 68.08 -3.23
CA ILE A 142 5.88 67.83 -1.77
C ILE A 142 7.30 67.60 -1.18
N LEU A 143 8.34 67.59 -2.02
CA LEU A 143 9.77 67.54 -1.62
C LEU A 143 10.42 68.92 -1.75
#